data_AF-A0A149U4P7-F1
#
_entry.id   AF-A0A149U4P7-F1
#
_cell.length_a   1.000
_cell.length_b   1.000
_cell.length_c   1.000
_cell.angle_alpha   90.00
_cell.angle_beta   90.00
_cell.angle_gamma   90.00
#
_symmetry.space_group_name_H-M   'P 1'
#
loop_
_entity.id
_entity.type
_entity.pdbx_description
1 polymer ?
#
loop_
_entity_poly.entity_id
_entity_poly.type
_entity_poly.pdbx_seq_one_letter_code
_entity_poly.pdbx_strand_id
1 'polypeptide(L)'
;MADRDAAATLPNITQEQLSSLLNGTCGDPFSLLGRHKSGRSDVIRVFMPDAREVRLVRWTRTGVQREQAMKCVAQAGLYEARIPAGAPYKLRIGWADGWEEGADPYSFPPLLSHHDLHLFAEGKHRELAHMMGAQTMTIDGVAGVRFAVWAPNAKSVSVVGDFNL
;
A
#
# COMPACT_ATOMS: atom_id res chain seq x y z
N MET A 1 2.44 5.49 40.05
CA MET A 1 2.81 4.30 39.25
C MET A 1 1.54 3.73 38.64
N ALA A 2 1.14 4.26 37.50
CA ALA A 2 0.03 3.74 36.69
C ALA A 2 0.40 4.05 35.24
N ASP A 3 1.02 3.07 34.60
CA ASP A 3 1.42 3.10 33.21
C ASP A 3 0.16 2.97 32.35
N ARG A 4 -0.45 4.11 32.02
CA ARG A 4 -1.42 4.23 30.94
C ARG A 4 -0.64 4.40 29.64
N ASP A 5 0.04 3.34 29.23
CA ASP A 5 0.54 3.20 27.86
C ASP A 5 -0.70 3.07 26.96
N ALA A 6 -1.20 4.22 26.53
CA ALA A 6 -2.22 4.35 25.51
C ALA A 6 -1.65 3.69 24.25
N ALA A 7 -1.97 2.41 24.06
CA ALA A 7 -1.79 1.72 22.81
C ALA A 7 -2.39 2.63 21.73
N ALA A 8 -1.53 3.21 20.90
CA ALA A 8 -1.91 4.02 19.74
C ALA A 8 -2.68 3.10 18.78
N THR A 9 -3.96 2.93 19.10
CA THR A 9 -4.92 2.14 18.35
C THR A 9 -5.10 2.96 17.10
N LEU A 10 -4.51 2.50 15.98
CA LEU A 10 -4.82 3.10 14.69
C LEU A 10 -6.34 3.22 14.59
N PRO A 11 -6.88 4.33 14.07
CA PRO A 11 -8.32 4.44 13.92
C PRO A 11 -8.80 3.20 13.16
N ASN A 12 -9.80 2.53 13.75
CA ASN A 12 -10.56 1.52 13.02
C ASN A 12 -11.05 2.19 11.73
N ILE A 13 -10.87 1.50 10.61
CA ILE A 13 -11.38 1.98 9.32
C ILE A 13 -12.88 2.27 9.49
N THR A 14 -13.29 3.50 9.21
CA THR A 14 -14.70 3.87 9.32
C THR A 14 -15.50 3.17 8.23
N GLN A 15 -16.80 3.01 8.43
CA GLN A 15 -17.68 2.44 7.41
C GLN A 15 -17.66 3.26 6.11
N GLU A 16 -17.51 4.58 6.21
CA GLU A 16 -17.37 5.46 5.05
C GLU A 16 -16.06 5.22 4.30
N GLN A 17 -14.93 5.10 5.01
CA GLN A 17 -13.64 4.80 4.40
C GLN A 17 -13.65 3.44 3.71
N LEU A 18 -14.20 2.42 4.37
CA LEU A 18 -14.37 1.09 3.77
C LEU A 18 -15.25 1.17 2.52
N SER A 19 -16.41 1.83 2.60
CA SER A 19 -17.30 1.99 1.45
C SER A 19 -16.64 2.73 0.30
N SER A 20 -15.82 3.75 0.59
CA SER A 20 -15.08 4.47 -0.45
C SER A 20 -14.06 3.58 -1.16
N LEU A 21 -13.38 2.71 -0.42
CA LEU A 21 -12.41 1.76 -0.95
C LEU A 21 -13.11 0.72 -1.84
N LEU A 22 -14.19 0.11 -1.35
CA LEU A 22 -14.94 -0.92 -2.08
C LEU A 22 -15.58 -0.40 -3.37
N ASN A 23 -16.05 0.85 -3.35
CA ASN A 23 -16.67 1.47 -4.52
C ASN A 23 -15.65 2.15 -5.45
N GLY A 24 -14.34 2.02 -5.19
CA GLY A 24 -13.29 2.64 -5.99
C GLY A 24 -13.34 4.17 -5.98
N THR A 25 -13.92 4.79 -4.94
CA THR A 25 -14.06 6.25 -4.77
C THR A 25 -13.14 6.82 -3.68
N CYS A 26 -12.21 6.01 -3.16
CA CYS A 26 -11.22 6.44 -2.19
C CYS A 26 -10.21 7.40 -2.83
N GLY A 27 -10.20 8.66 -2.38
CA GLY A 27 -9.30 9.70 -2.89
C GLY A 27 -7.86 9.61 -2.36
N ASP A 28 -7.65 8.96 -1.21
CA ASP A 28 -6.32 8.73 -0.64
C ASP A 28 -6.20 7.29 -0.08
N PRO A 29 -5.92 6.31 -0.96
CA PRO A 29 -5.73 4.92 -0.52
C PRO A 29 -4.55 4.72 0.43
N PHE A 30 -3.49 5.55 0.39
CA PHE A 30 -2.33 5.45 1.28
C PHE A 30 -2.68 5.80 2.74
N SER A 31 -3.78 6.51 2.98
CA SER A 31 -4.31 6.72 4.33
C SER A 31 -4.91 5.45 4.96
N LEU A 32 -5.28 4.46 4.13
CA LEU A 32 -5.96 3.23 4.56
C LEU A 32 -5.12 1.97 4.36
N LEU A 33 -4.31 1.93 3.29
CA LEU A 33 -3.56 0.77 2.83
C LEU A 33 -2.06 0.97 3.03
N GLY A 34 -1.33 -0.14 3.05
CA GLY A 34 0.10 -0.17 3.24
C GLY A 34 0.49 -0.24 4.71
N ARG A 35 1.68 0.30 5.01
CA ARG A 35 2.26 0.29 6.36
C ARG A 35 1.85 1.53 7.15
N HIS A 36 1.25 1.31 8.32
CA HIS A 36 0.93 2.35 9.29
C HIS A 36 1.69 2.14 10.60
N LYS A 37 2.46 3.14 11.04
CA LYS A 37 3.25 3.08 12.27
C LYS A 37 2.35 3.16 13.51
N SER A 38 2.54 2.26 14.48
CA SER A 38 1.74 2.15 15.71
C SER A 38 2.63 1.78 16.90
N GLY A 39 3.42 2.75 17.35
CA GLY A 39 4.35 2.59 18.49
C GLY A 39 5.43 1.54 18.21
N ARG A 40 5.42 0.44 18.96
CA ARG A 40 6.40 -0.67 18.81
C ARG A 40 6.06 -1.65 17.69
N SER A 41 4.90 -1.50 17.06
CA SER A 41 4.45 -2.33 15.95
C SER A 41 4.03 -1.47 14.76
N ASP A 42 4.13 -2.03 13.56
CA ASP A 42 3.44 -1.50 12.39
C ASP A 42 2.20 -2.34 12.11
N VAL A 43 1.17 -1.71 11.57
CA VAL A 43 -0.01 -2.39 11.03
C VAL A 43 0.06 -2.33 9.51
N ILE A 44 -0.07 -3.48 8.88
CA ILE A 44 -0.09 -3.64 7.44
C ILE A 44 -1.52 -3.91 7.01
N ARG A 45 -2.01 -3.14 6.04
CA ARG A 45 -3.35 -3.29 5.47
C ARG A 45 -3.28 -3.44 3.97
N VAL A 46 -3.95 -4.46 3.45
CA VAL A 46 -3.92 -4.80 2.03
C VAL A 46 -5.35 -5.07 1.58
N PHE A 47 -5.70 -4.55 0.42
CA PHE A 47 -6.99 -4.79 -0.22
C PHE A 47 -6.79 -5.72 -1.42
N MET A 48 -7.31 -6.94 -1.32
CA MET A 48 -7.26 -8.02 -2.32
C MET A 48 -8.65 -8.69 -2.39
N PRO A 49 -9.61 -8.15 -3.16
CA PRO A 49 -11.00 -8.62 -3.23
C PRO A 49 -11.15 -10.12 -3.52
N ASP A 50 -10.33 -10.65 -4.42
CA ASP A 50 -10.44 -12.02 -4.92
C ASP A 50 -9.45 -13.01 -4.27
N ALA A 51 -8.65 -12.54 -3.31
CA ALA A 51 -7.70 -13.39 -2.63
C ALA A 51 -8.44 -14.35 -1.67
N ARG A 52 -8.03 -15.61 -1.66
CA ARG A 52 -8.49 -16.59 -0.66
C ARG A 52 -7.81 -16.38 0.67
N GLU A 53 -6.53 -16.06 0.62
CA GLU A 53 -5.70 -15.81 1.79
C GLU A 53 -4.59 -14.80 1.45
N VAL A 54 -4.24 -13.94 2.41
CA VAL A 54 -3.07 -13.08 2.30
C VAL A 54 -2.16 -13.34 3.50
N ARG A 55 -0.87 -13.48 3.23
CA ARG A 55 0.18 -13.68 4.24
C ARG A 55 1.26 -12.61 4.11
N LEU A 56 1.88 -12.30 5.23
CA LEU A 56 3.13 -11.56 5.28
C LEU A 56 4.29 -12.53 5.36
N VAL A 57 5.24 -12.39 4.45
CA VAL A 57 6.58 -12.98 4.54
C VAL A 57 7.48 -11.93 5.15
N ARG A 58 7.87 -12.08 6.41
CA ARG A 58 8.70 -11.11 7.15
C ARG A 58 10.05 -11.69 7.54
N TRP A 59 11.05 -10.83 7.69
CA TRP A 59 12.36 -11.22 8.18
C TRP A 59 12.56 -10.76 9.63
N THR A 60 13.06 -11.64 10.48
CA THR A 60 13.49 -11.29 11.83
C THR A 60 14.77 -10.46 11.78
N ARG A 61 15.15 -9.84 12.91
CA ARG A 61 16.49 -9.22 13.06
C ARG A 61 17.65 -10.19 12.79
N THR A 62 17.44 -11.49 12.92
CA THR A 62 18.43 -12.54 12.64
C THR A 62 18.40 -13.03 11.20
N GLY A 63 17.59 -12.41 10.32
CA GLY A 63 17.45 -12.78 8.91
C GLY A 63 16.56 -14.00 8.66
N VAL A 64 15.93 -14.57 9.68
CA VAL A 64 15.05 -15.73 9.52
C VAL A 64 13.72 -15.30 8.94
N GLN A 65 13.32 -15.94 7.85
CA GLN A 65 12.01 -15.73 7.24
C GLN A 65 10.90 -16.36 8.09
N ARG A 66 9.80 -15.63 8.27
CA ARG A 66 8.59 -16.07 8.96
C ARG A 66 7.38 -15.68 8.13
N GLU A 67 6.50 -16.64 7.93
CA GLU A 67 5.16 -16.38 7.40
C GLU A 67 4.20 -16.05 8.53
N GLN A 68 3.26 -15.14 8.24
CA GLN A 68 2.19 -14.76 9.14
C GLN A 68 0.93 -14.52 8.34
N ALA A 69 -0.13 -15.30 8.61
CA ALA A 69 -1.43 -15.06 8.01
C ALA A 69 -1.99 -13.69 8.42
N MET A 70 -2.60 -12.99 7.47
CA MET A 70 -3.32 -11.75 7.73
C MET A 70 -4.77 -12.05 8.07
N LYS A 71 -5.35 -11.28 8.98
CA LYS A 71 -6.76 -11.40 9.34
C LYS A 71 -7.60 -10.67 8.29
N CYS A 72 -8.57 -11.35 7.69
CA CYS A 72 -9.60 -10.69 6.90
C CYS A 72 -10.50 -9.86 7.85
N VAL A 73 -10.46 -8.53 7.73
CA VAL A 73 -11.18 -7.58 8.59
C VAL A 73 -12.46 -7.05 7.94
N ALA A 74 -12.60 -7.17 6.62
CA ALA A 74 -13.86 -7.00 5.91
C ALA A 74 -13.97 -8.06 4.81
N GLN A 75 -15.12 -8.73 4.72
CA GLN A 75 -15.36 -9.85 3.79
C GLN A 75 -15.15 -9.53 2.31
N ALA A 76 -15.02 -8.24 1.96
CA ALA A 76 -14.73 -7.79 0.61
C ALA A 76 -13.21 -7.73 0.29
N GLY A 77 -12.39 -8.55 0.97
CA GLY A 77 -10.96 -8.68 0.66
C GLY A 77 -10.04 -7.67 1.36
N LEU A 78 -10.44 -7.09 2.49
CA LEU A 78 -9.55 -6.24 3.28
C LEU A 78 -8.86 -7.08 4.35
N TYR A 79 -7.53 -7.11 4.33
CA TYR A 79 -6.69 -7.89 5.23
C TYR A 79 -5.83 -6.98 6.12
N GLU A 80 -5.67 -7.35 7.38
CA GLU A 80 -4.85 -6.64 8.36
C GLU A 80 -3.90 -7.60 9.12
N ALA A 81 -2.66 -7.17 9.35
CA ALA A 81 -1.74 -7.84 10.26
C ALA A 81 -0.84 -6.83 10.99
N ARG A 82 -0.39 -7.21 12.19
CA ARG A 82 0.60 -6.45 12.96
C ARG A 82 1.96 -7.11 12.88
N ILE A 83 3.00 -6.32 12.64
CA ILE A 83 4.40 -6.76 12.61
C ILE A 83 5.25 -5.85 13.51
N PRO A 84 6.45 -6.28 13.94
CA PRO A 84 7.37 -5.39 14.64
C PRO A 84 7.68 -4.14 13.82
N ALA A 85 7.78 -2.98 14.47
CA ALA A 85 8.01 -1.72 13.78
C ALA A 85 9.26 -1.77 12.89
N GLY A 86 9.13 -1.34 11.65
CA GLY A 86 10.20 -1.30 10.65
C GLY A 86 10.62 -2.66 10.09
N ALA A 87 10.00 -3.78 10.50
CA ALA A 87 10.39 -5.10 10.00
C ALA A 87 10.09 -5.22 8.49
N PRO A 88 11.07 -5.57 7.64
CA PRO A 88 10.82 -5.76 6.21
C PRO A 88 9.85 -6.92 5.98
N TYR A 89 9.00 -6.78 4.96
CA TYR A 89 8.03 -7.81 4.59
C TYR A 89 7.78 -7.82 3.08
N LYS A 90 7.24 -8.94 2.60
CA LYS A 90 6.59 -9.10 1.30
C LYS A 90 5.20 -9.67 1.51
N LEU A 91 4.34 -9.48 0.53
CA LEU A 91 3.04 -10.13 0.47
C LEU A 91 3.19 -11.50 -0.18
N ARG A 92 2.48 -12.48 0.36
CA ARG A 92 2.25 -13.78 -0.27
C ARG A 92 0.74 -13.98 -0.36
N ILE A 93 0.22 -13.96 -1.57
CA ILE A 93 -1.21 -13.92 -1.87
C ILE A 93 -1.62 -15.27 -2.44
N GLY A 94 -2.66 -15.88 -1.86
CA GLY A 94 -3.23 -17.13 -2.30
C GLY A 94 -4.48 -16.88 -3.14
N TRP A 95 -4.39 -17.21 -4.41
CA TRP A 95 -5.47 -17.12 -5.39
C TRP A 95 -6.14 -18.49 -5.59
N ALA A 96 -7.05 -18.58 -6.56
CA ALA A 96 -7.73 -19.83 -6.87
C ALA A 96 -6.81 -20.87 -7.53
N ASP A 97 -5.84 -20.39 -8.29
CA ASP A 97 -4.95 -21.10 -9.21
C ASP A 97 -3.51 -21.19 -8.70
N GLY A 98 -3.13 -20.42 -7.67
CA GLY A 98 -1.77 -20.48 -7.15
C GLY A 98 -1.46 -19.51 -6.01
N TRP A 99 -0.17 -19.41 -5.71
CA TRP A 99 0.39 -18.46 -4.77
C TRP A 99 1.31 -17.51 -5.51
N GLU A 100 1.20 -16.22 -5.20
CA GLU A 100 2.06 -15.18 -5.73
C GLU A 100 2.78 -14.45 -4.59
N GLU A 101 4.01 -14.02 -4.84
CA GLU A 101 4.79 -13.22 -3.90
C GLU A 101 5.22 -11.90 -4.53
N GLY A 102 5.04 -10.80 -3.78
CA GLY A 102 5.32 -9.46 -4.29
C GLY A 102 5.57 -8.45 -3.18
N ALA A 103 6.09 -7.28 -3.57
CA ALA A 103 6.14 -6.13 -2.67
C ALA A 103 4.72 -5.56 -2.49
N ASP A 104 4.48 -4.90 -1.36
CA ASP A 104 3.25 -4.14 -1.16
C ASP A 104 3.34 -2.79 -1.91
N PRO A 105 2.49 -2.51 -2.91
CA PRO A 105 2.52 -1.27 -3.67
C PRO A 105 2.25 -0.03 -2.81
N TYR A 106 1.51 -0.16 -1.70
CA TYR A 106 1.19 0.95 -0.79
C TYR A 106 2.25 1.15 0.30
N SER A 107 3.34 0.37 0.27
CA SER A 107 4.45 0.52 1.22
C SER A 107 5.54 1.50 0.77
N PHE A 108 5.52 1.90 -0.50
CA PHE A 108 6.49 2.83 -1.08
C PHE A 108 6.13 4.29 -0.78
N PRO A 109 7.11 5.17 -0.53
CA PRO A 109 6.88 6.59 -0.34
C PRO A 109 6.45 7.28 -1.65
N PRO A 110 5.94 8.53 -1.59
CA PRO A 110 5.71 9.35 -2.77
C PRO A 110 6.97 9.44 -3.66
N LEU A 111 6.81 9.15 -4.95
CA LEU A 111 7.92 8.98 -5.89
C LEU A 111 8.16 10.20 -6.79
N LEU A 112 7.23 11.15 -6.82
CA LEU A 112 7.38 12.41 -7.54
C LEU A 112 8.10 13.42 -6.67
N SER A 113 9.15 14.04 -7.20
CA SER A 113 9.89 15.04 -6.45
C SER A 113 9.07 16.32 -6.28
N HIS A 114 9.28 17.02 -5.16
CA HIS A 114 8.66 18.33 -4.94
C HIS A 114 9.05 19.36 -6.02
N HIS A 115 10.26 19.24 -6.57
CA HIS A 115 10.75 20.12 -7.62
C HIS A 115 9.97 19.91 -8.92
N ASP A 116 9.76 18.66 -9.32
CA ASP A 116 9.01 18.33 -10.54
C ASP A 116 7.55 18.78 -10.42
N LEU A 117 6.92 18.52 -9.27
CA LEU A 117 5.56 18.98 -8.98
C LEU A 117 5.45 20.51 -9.03
N HIS A 118 6.44 21.23 -8.50
CA HIS A 118 6.48 22.69 -8.55
C HIS A 118 6.61 23.20 -9.99
N LEU A 119 7.57 22.70 -10.78
CA LEU A 119 7.73 23.07 -12.18
C LEU A 119 6.52 22.73 -13.03
N PHE A 120 5.85 21.60 -12.73
CA PHE A 120 4.61 21.21 -13.39
C PHE A 120 3.49 22.21 -13.09
N ALA A 121 3.32 22.60 -11.82
CA ALA A 121 2.32 23.58 -11.41
C ALA A 121 2.53 24.97 -12.06
N GLU A 122 3.79 25.36 -12.32
CA GLU A 122 4.11 26.61 -13.02
C GLU A 122 4.04 26.50 -14.56
N GLY A 123 3.81 25.32 -15.12
CA GLY A 123 3.86 25.08 -16.57
C GLY A 123 5.26 25.18 -17.17
N LYS A 124 6.31 25.05 -16.34
CA LYS A 124 7.72 25.20 -16.73
C LYS A 124 8.48 23.88 -16.87
N HIS A 125 7.84 22.76 -16.55
CA HIS A 125 8.48 21.45 -16.61
C HIS A 125 8.74 21.02 -18.06
N ARG A 126 10.01 20.94 -18.47
CA ARG A 126 10.40 20.66 -19.87
C ARG A 126 10.46 19.17 -20.21
N GLU A 127 10.56 18.31 -19.20
CA GLU A 127 10.70 16.85 -19.37
C GLU A 127 9.48 16.10 -18.80
N LEU A 128 8.27 16.59 -19.05
CA LEU A 128 7.05 16.03 -18.46
C LEU A 128 6.85 14.55 -18.78
N ALA A 129 7.35 14.09 -19.94
CA ALA A 129 7.30 12.69 -20.32
C ALA A 129 8.07 11.77 -19.36
N HIS A 130 9.10 12.26 -18.65
CA HIS A 130 9.84 11.47 -17.66
C HIS A 130 9.12 11.43 -16.29
N MET A 131 8.30 12.45 -16.02
CA MET A 131 7.53 12.59 -14.79
C MET A 131 6.17 11.87 -14.86
N MET A 132 5.46 12.00 -15.97
CA MET A 132 4.09 11.51 -16.15
C MET A 132 4.05 10.17 -16.90
N GLY A 133 2.88 9.53 -16.91
CA GLY A 133 2.66 8.25 -17.59
C GLY A 133 3.19 7.05 -16.79
N ALA A 134 3.53 5.99 -17.51
CA ALA A 134 4.07 4.76 -16.96
C ALA A 134 5.60 4.75 -17.12
N GLN A 135 6.33 4.66 -16.00
CA GLN A 135 7.79 4.68 -15.97
C GLN A 135 8.31 3.43 -15.27
N THR A 136 9.11 2.63 -15.98
CA THR A 136 9.80 1.48 -15.38
C THR A 136 10.88 1.96 -14.43
N MET A 137 10.91 1.43 -13.21
CA MET A 137 11.93 1.80 -12.22
C MET A 137 12.17 0.68 -11.20
N THR A 138 13.23 0.83 -10.42
CA THR A 138 13.55 -0.07 -9.30
C THR A 138 13.64 0.75 -8.02
N ILE A 139 12.90 0.34 -6.99
CA ILE A 139 12.88 0.99 -5.67
C ILE A 139 13.23 -0.06 -4.62
N ASP A 140 14.25 0.21 -3.81
CA ASP A 140 14.74 -0.71 -2.77
C ASP A 140 14.96 -2.15 -3.28
N GLY A 141 15.47 -2.28 -4.51
CA GLY A 141 15.71 -3.57 -5.17
C GLY A 141 14.46 -4.25 -5.76
N VAL A 142 13.30 -3.60 -5.70
CA VAL A 142 12.05 -4.08 -6.31
C VAL A 142 11.85 -3.39 -7.66
N ALA A 143 11.93 -4.16 -8.74
CA ALA A 143 11.60 -3.68 -10.07
C ALA A 143 10.08 -3.56 -10.23
N GLY A 144 9.62 -2.50 -10.89
CA GLY A 144 8.20 -2.24 -11.11
C GLY A 144 7.96 -1.07 -12.06
N VAL A 145 6.71 -0.59 -12.07
CA VAL A 145 6.27 0.53 -12.90
C VAL A 145 5.58 1.57 -12.03
N ARG A 146 6.03 2.82 -12.11
CA ARG A 146 5.35 3.98 -11.51
C ARG A 146 4.39 4.59 -12.51
N PHE A 147 3.15 4.78 -12.09
CA PHE A 147 2.13 5.48 -12.86
C PHE A 147 1.90 6.89 -12.29
N ALA A 148 1.83 7.90 -13.16
CA ALA A 148 1.44 9.26 -12.78
C ALA A 148 0.51 9.87 -13.85
N VAL A 149 -0.63 10.40 -13.40
CA VAL A 149 -1.63 11.03 -14.25
C VAL A 149 -2.07 12.36 -13.64
N TRP A 150 -2.37 13.34 -14.49
CA TRP A 150 -2.94 14.61 -14.04
C TRP A 150 -4.46 14.53 -14.19
N ALA A 151 -5.15 14.49 -13.06
CA ALA A 151 -6.60 14.35 -13.01
C ALA A 151 -7.19 15.17 -11.83
N PRO A 152 -7.06 16.52 -11.85
CA PRO A 152 -7.36 17.36 -10.68
C PRO A 152 -8.84 17.34 -10.26
N ASN A 153 -9.74 17.00 -11.18
CA ASN A 153 -11.18 16.93 -10.92
C ASN A 153 -11.69 15.49 -10.72
N ALA A 154 -10.80 14.49 -10.77
CA ALA A 154 -11.19 13.10 -10.53
C ALA A 154 -11.40 12.86 -9.03
N LYS A 155 -12.44 12.09 -8.68
CA LYS A 155 -12.68 11.68 -7.28
C LYS A 155 -11.67 10.64 -6.80
N SER A 156 -11.21 9.80 -7.72
CA SER A 156 -10.27 8.70 -7.48
C SER A 156 -9.65 8.27 -8.80
N VAL A 157 -8.53 7.54 -8.71
CA VAL A 157 -7.82 6.95 -9.85
C VAL A 157 -7.39 5.54 -9.47
N SER A 158 -7.53 4.60 -10.40
CA SER A 158 -7.07 3.21 -10.23
C SER A 158 -6.33 2.76 -11.48
N VAL A 159 -5.34 1.89 -11.31
CA VAL A 159 -4.61 1.26 -12.43
C VAL A 159 -5.23 -0.11 -12.68
N VAL A 160 -5.76 -0.30 -13.89
CA VAL A 160 -6.41 -1.55 -14.32
C VAL A 160 -5.68 -2.06 -15.56
N GLY A 161 -5.43 -3.36 -15.60
CA GLY A 161 -4.78 -4.05 -16.71
C GLY A 161 -4.73 -5.55 -16.45
N ASP A 162 -4.04 -6.29 -17.33
CA ASP A 162 -3.97 -7.75 -17.32
C ASP A 162 -3.43 -8.37 -16.00
N PHE A 163 -2.75 -7.57 -15.18
CA PHE A 163 -2.17 -7.98 -13.90
C PHE A 163 -3.13 -7.85 -12.70
N ASN A 164 -4.32 -7.28 -12.90
CA ASN A 164 -5.35 -7.05 -11.88
C ASN A 164 -6.74 -7.56 -12.32
N LEU A 165 -6.80 -8.54 -13.24
CA LEU A 165 -8.01 -9.11 -13.83
C LEU A 165 -8.25 -10.57 -13.42
#